data_AF-A0AAE4KZQ1-F1
#
_entry.id   AF-A0AAE4KZQ1-F1
#
_cell.length_a   1.000
_cell.length_b   1.000
_cell.length_c   1.000
_cell.angle_alpha   90.00
_cell.angle_beta   90.00
_cell.angle_gamma   90.00
#
_symmetry.space_group_name_H-M   'P 1'
#
loop_
_entity.id
_entity.type
_entity.pdbx_description
1 polymer ?
#
loop_
_entity_poly.entity_id
_entity_poly.type
_entity_poly.pdbx_seq_one_letter_code
_entity_poly.pdbx_strand_id
1 'polypeptide(L)'
;MTKSAALLEKLEQHPKFASARTVLLYYSLDDEVQTHDFVEKWHRQKTVLLPVVKGDELELRIYTGRQNLKTGEAYHIEEPTGEAFTAYEKIDLAIIPGVSFDARGNRLGRGKGYYDKLLPLLHSYNIGICYNFQVNEKLPVEPFDRRMDEVWTENGILK
;
A
#
# COMPACT_ATOMS: atom_id res chain seq x y z
N MET A 1 -1.59 20.13 9.42
CA MET A 1 -1.62 18.98 8.49
C MET A 1 -0.58 17.97 8.96
N THR A 2 -0.92 16.69 9.06
CA THR A 2 0.04 15.64 9.48
C THR A 2 1.01 15.32 8.34
N LYS A 3 2.15 14.68 8.66
CA LYS A 3 3.12 14.21 7.65
C LYS A 3 2.46 13.28 6.61
N SER A 4 1.59 12.38 7.07
CA SER A 4 0.81 11.48 6.22
C SER A 4 -0.11 12.24 5.26
N ALA A 5 -0.87 13.20 5.78
CA ALA A 5 -1.78 13.99 4.95
C ALA A 5 -1.04 14.78 3.86
N ALA A 6 0.10 15.40 4.20
CA ALA A 6 0.91 16.15 3.24
C ALA A 6 1.51 15.26 2.14
N LEU A 7 1.94 14.04 2.47
CA LEU A 7 2.41 13.06 1.50
C LEU A 7 1.27 12.64 0.57
N LEU A 8 0.12 12.26 1.14
CA LEU A 8 -1.01 11.73 0.38
C LEU A 8 -1.69 12.80 -0.50
N GLU A 9 -1.68 14.07 -0.10
CA GLU A 9 -2.15 15.17 -0.95
C GLU A 9 -1.30 15.33 -2.21
N LYS A 10 0.02 15.14 -2.12
CA LYS A 10 0.90 15.12 -3.30
C LYS A 10 0.65 13.87 -4.14
N LEU A 11 0.46 12.71 -3.50
CA LEU A 11 0.17 11.45 -4.18
C LEU A 11 -1.13 11.55 -4.99
N GLU A 12 -2.12 12.27 -4.47
CA GLU A 12 -3.39 12.53 -5.15
C GLU A 12 -3.23 13.27 -6.48
N GLN A 13 -2.23 14.15 -6.56
CA GLN A 13 -1.90 14.90 -7.77
C GLN A 13 -1.02 14.10 -8.73
N HIS A 14 -0.54 12.92 -8.33
CA HIS A 14 0.31 12.09 -9.16
C HIS A 14 -0.46 11.60 -10.40
N PRO A 15 0.09 11.73 -11.64
CA PRO A 15 -0.64 11.35 -12.85
C PRO A 15 -1.13 9.91 -12.85
N LYS A 16 -0.34 8.96 -12.30
CA LYS A 16 -0.76 7.55 -12.20
C LYS A 16 -1.95 7.38 -11.27
N PHE A 17 -2.02 8.12 -10.18
CA PHE A 17 -3.16 8.08 -9.26
C PHE A 17 -4.39 8.72 -9.89
N ALA A 18 -4.22 9.88 -10.54
CA ALA A 18 -5.30 10.58 -11.22
C ALA A 18 -5.96 9.68 -12.29
N SER A 19 -5.17 8.99 -13.11
CA SER A 19 -5.67 8.10 -14.16
C SER A 19 -6.14 6.71 -13.68
N ALA A 20 -5.70 6.25 -12.51
CA ALA A 20 -6.03 4.92 -12.01
C ALA A 20 -7.52 4.77 -11.69
N ARG A 21 -8.11 3.66 -12.13
CA ARG A 21 -9.49 3.26 -11.80
C ARG A 21 -9.51 2.29 -10.62
N THR A 22 -8.55 1.36 -10.59
CA THR A 22 -8.39 0.38 -9.52
C THR A 22 -7.08 0.65 -8.79
N VAL A 23 -7.16 0.93 -7.49
CA VAL A 23 -6.00 1.27 -6.65
C VAL A 23 -5.93 0.31 -5.47
N LEU A 24 -4.80 -0.36 -5.32
CA LEU A 24 -4.46 -1.09 -4.10
C LEU A 24 -3.87 -0.12 -3.08
N LEU A 25 -4.50 -0.07 -1.91
CA LEU A 25 -4.06 0.66 -0.72
C LEU A 25 -3.91 -0.33 0.43
N TYR A 26 -3.47 0.14 1.59
CA TYR A 26 -3.44 -0.62 2.83
C TYR A 26 -4.16 0.17 3.92
N TYR A 27 -4.64 -0.53 4.94
CA TYR A 27 -5.21 0.07 6.14
C TYR A 27 -4.13 0.12 7.21
N SER A 28 -3.59 1.31 7.44
CA SER A 28 -2.27 1.52 8.07
C SER A 28 -2.21 1.10 9.53
N LEU A 29 -1.05 0.58 9.93
CA LEU A 29 -0.66 0.46 11.35
C LEU A 29 -0.15 1.79 11.90
N ASP A 30 -0.01 1.89 13.23
CA ASP A 30 0.37 3.14 13.92
C ASP A 30 1.73 3.71 13.47
N ASP A 31 2.68 2.85 13.15
CA ASP A 31 4.04 3.17 12.71
C ASP A 31 4.17 3.34 11.18
N GLU A 32 3.05 3.33 10.45
CA GLU A 32 3.00 3.52 9.00
C GLU A 32 2.44 4.90 8.62
N VAL A 33 2.60 5.27 7.35
CA VAL A 33 1.91 6.43 6.79
C VAL A 33 0.40 6.17 6.88
N GLN A 34 -0.31 7.09 7.53
CA GLN A 34 -1.72 6.93 7.87
C GLN A 34 -2.62 7.11 6.63
N THR A 35 -3.29 6.05 6.18
CA THR A 35 -4.05 6.00 4.91
C THR A 35 -5.57 6.00 5.07
N HIS A 36 -6.10 5.86 6.28
CA HIS A 36 -7.52 5.70 6.61
C HIS A 36 -8.44 6.75 5.93
N ASP A 37 -8.12 8.03 6.08
CA ASP A 37 -8.92 9.12 5.49
C ASP A 37 -8.79 9.18 3.96
N PHE A 38 -7.65 8.77 3.43
CA PHE A 38 -7.41 8.74 1.99
C PHE A 38 -8.19 7.62 1.30
N VAL A 39 -8.22 6.45 1.94
CA VAL A 39 -9.08 5.31 1.57
C VAL A 39 -10.55 5.74 1.57
N GLU A 40 -11.01 6.37 2.66
CA GLU A 40 -12.39 6.83 2.79
C GLU A 40 -12.74 7.92 1.76
N LYS A 41 -11.81 8.82 1.43
CA LYS A 41 -12.04 9.86 0.43
C LYS A 41 -12.25 9.28 -0.99
N TRP A 42 -11.48 8.27 -1.36
CA TRP A 42 -11.36 7.83 -2.75
C TRP A 42 -12.22 6.62 -3.13
N HIS A 43 -12.73 5.86 -2.16
CA HIS A 43 -13.49 4.64 -2.43
C HIS A 43 -14.80 4.85 -3.24
N ARG A 44 -15.33 6.09 -3.27
CA ARG A 44 -16.54 6.43 -4.04
C ARG A 44 -16.26 6.78 -5.50
N GLN A 45 -15.01 7.07 -5.83
CA GLN A 45 -14.60 7.52 -7.16
C GLN A 45 -13.73 6.48 -7.88
N LYS A 46 -13.10 5.59 -7.12
CA LYS A 46 -12.18 4.54 -7.61
C LYS A 46 -12.53 3.22 -6.95
N THR A 47 -12.18 2.11 -7.60
CA THR A 47 -12.18 0.80 -6.96
C THR A 47 -10.97 0.73 -6.03
N VAL A 48 -11.20 0.92 -4.74
CA VAL A 48 -10.15 0.80 -3.72
C VAL A 48 -10.11 -0.63 -3.21
N LEU A 49 -8.92 -1.24 -3.28
CA LEU A 49 -8.64 -2.56 -2.75
C LEU A 49 -7.84 -2.41 -1.45
N LEU A 50 -8.20 -3.18 -0.44
CA LEU A 50 -7.38 -3.35 0.76
C LEU A 50 -7.05 -4.84 0.97
N PRO A 51 -5.87 -5.16 1.50
CA PRO A 51 -5.48 -6.53 1.81
C PRO A 51 -6.16 -7.04 3.08
N VAL A 52 -6.49 -8.32 3.08
CA VAL A 52 -7.00 -9.11 4.21
C VAL A 52 -6.06 -10.28 4.43
N VAL A 53 -5.68 -10.56 5.67
CA VAL A 53 -4.80 -11.69 5.97
C VAL A 53 -5.62 -12.98 5.94
N LYS A 54 -5.23 -13.91 5.07
CA LYS A 54 -5.82 -15.25 4.95
C LYS A 54 -4.73 -16.30 5.07
N GLY A 55 -4.54 -16.81 6.28
CA GLY A 55 -3.43 -17.72 6.58
C GLY A 55 -2.09 -16.99 6.41
N ASP A 56 -1.29 -17.44 5.45
CA ASP A 56 0.03 -16.91 5.12
C ASP A 56 0.05 -16.04 3.84
N GLU A 57 -1.12 -15.68 3.31
CA GLU A 57 -1.29 -14.86 2.12
C GLU A 57 -2.17 -13.62 2.35
N LEU A 58 -2.11 -12.68 1.41
CA LEU A 58 -3.01 -11.53 1.34
C LEU A 58 -4.10 -11.78 0.31
N GLU A 59 -5.35 -11.79 0.75
CA GLU A 59 -6.51 -11.73 -0.14
C GLU A 59 -6.89 -10.26 -0.32
N LEU A 60 -6.96 -9.79 -1.57
CA LEU A 60 -7.42 -8.43 -1.85
C LEU A 60 -8.94 -8.39 -1.87
N ARG A 61 -9.52 -7.38 -1.23
CA ARG A 61 -10.98 -7.15 -1.22
C ARG A 61 -11.32 -5.72 -1.53
N ILE A 62 -12.48 -5.53 -2.15
CA ILE A 62 -13.02 -4.21 -2.45
C ILE A 62 -13.46 -3.54 -1.14
N TYR A 63 -12.96 -2.34 -0.91
CA TYR A 63 -13.39 -1.49 0.18
C TYR A 63 -14.64 -0.68 -0.19
N THR A 64 -15.67 -0.78 0.64
CA THR A 64 -16.99 -0.16 0.39
C THR A 64 -17.42 0.82 1.50
N GLY A 65 -16.47 1.26 2.34
CA GLY A 65 -16.68 2.21 3.44
C GLY A 65 -16.41 1.61 4.82
N ARG A 66 -16.19 2.47 5.83
CA ARG A 66 -15.81 2.09 7.21
C ARG A 66 -16.79 1.12 7.87
N GLN A 67 -18.09 1.24 7.57
CA GLN A 67 -19.12 0.36 8.09
C GLN A 67 -18.98 -1.10 7.65
N ASN A 68 -18.22 -1.35 6.58
CA ASN A 68 -17.97 -2.68 6.03
C ASN A 68 -16.55 -3.17 6.35
N LEU A 69 -16.00 -2.70 7.47
CA LEU A 69 -14.78 -3.22 8.06
C LEU A 69 -15.11 -4.13 9.23
N LYS A 70 -14.24 -5.12 9.46
CA LYS A 70 -14.24 -5.92 10.69
C LYS A 70 -12.84 -5.97 11.26
N THR A 71 -12.71 -6.11 12.57
CA THR A 71 -11.41 -6.36 13.18
C THR A 71 -10.86 -7.69 12.68
N GLY A 72 -9.71 -7.64 12.00
CA GLY A 72 -8.99 -8.79 11.48
C GLY A 72 -8.33 -9.61 12.59
N GLU A 73 -8.20 -10.91 12.35
CA GLU A 73 -7.75 -11.87 13.36
C GLU A 73 -6.23 -11.85 13.58
N ALA A 74 -5.45 -11.46 12.57
CA ALA A 74 -3.99 -11.58 12.58
C ALA A 74 -3.26 -10.41 13.27
N TYR A 75 -3.73 -9.18 13.03
CA TYR A 75 -3.06 -7.95 13.49
C TYR A 75 -4.00 -6.99 14.23
N HIS A 76 -5.25 -7.39 14.47
CA HIS A 76 -6.30 -6.50 14.98
C HIS A 76 -6.50 -5.23 14.15
N ILE A 77 -6.04 -5.22 12.90
CA ILE A 77 -6.31 -4.16 11.92
C ILE A 77 -7.72 -4.33 11.37
N GLU A 78 -8.35 -3.24 10.99
CA GLU A 78 -9.64 -3.31 10.31
C GLU A 78 -9.47 -3.82 8.88
N GLU A 79 -10.18 -4.89 8.55
CA GLU A 79 -10.14 -5.57 7.25
C GLU A 79 -11.48 -5.41 6.51
N PRO A 80 -11.48 -5.14 5.19
CA PRO A 80 -12.71 -5.08 4.41
C PRO A 80 -13.47 -6.41 4.36
N THR A 81 -14.80 -6.33 4.44
CA THR A 81 -15.69 -7.48 4.28
C THR A 81 -16.26 -7.62 2.87
N GLY A 82 -15.93 -6.70 1.97
CA GLY A 82 -16.39 -6.69 0.58
C GLY A 82 -15.91 -7.88 -0.26
N GLU A 83 -16.28 -7.88 -1.53
CA GLU A 83 -15.98 -8.96 -2.46
C GLU A 83 -14.47 -9.16 -2.65
N ALA A 84 -14.06 -10.42 -2.78
CA ALA A 84 -12.70 -10.78 -3.13
C ALA A 84 -12.38 -10.31 -4.57
N PHE A 85 -11.19 -9.76 -4.75
CA PHE A 85 -10.72 -9.25 -6.02
C PHE A 85 -9.53 -10.10 -6.50
N THR A 86 -9.75 -10.88 -7.56
CA THR A 86 -8.76 -11.83 -8.10
C THR A 86 -8.16 -11.42 -9.44
N ALA A 87 -8.67 -10.34 -10.05
CA ALA A 87 -8.20 -9.81 -11.33
C ALA A 87 -6.98 -8.89 -11.13
N TYR A 88 -5.89 -9.42 -10.56
CA TYR A 88 -4.68 -8.67 -10.20
C TYR A 88 -4.09 -7.86 -11.36
N GLU A 89 -4.29 -8.31 -12.60
CA GLU A 89 -3.87 -7.63 -13.83
C GLU A 89 -4.62 -6.32 -14.09
N LYS A 90 -5.76 -6.10 -13.44
CA LYS A 90 -6.58 -4.88 -13.55
C LYS A 90 -6.27 -3.82 -12.49
N ILE A 91 -5.27 -4.07 -11.65
CA ILE A 91 -4.80 -3.08 -10.67
C ILE A 91 -3.90 -2.09 -11.40
N ASP A 92 -4.31 -0.82 -11.43
CA ASP A 92 -3.57 0.22 -12.16
C ASP A 92 -2.38 0.74 -11.35
N LEU A 93 -2.60 0.93 -10.05
CA LEU A 93 -1.66 1.51 -9.11
C LEU A 93 -1.74 0.79 -7.76
N ALA A 94 -0.60 0.49 -7.17
CA ALA A 94 -0.50 -0.04 -5.82
C ALA A 94 0.35 0.87 -4.95
N ILE A 95 -0.19 1.22 -3.78
CA ILE A 95 0.50 1.97 -2.74
C ILE A 95 0.92 0.98 -1.66
N ILE A 96 2.22 0.81 -1.49
CA ILE A 96 2.80 -0.30 -0.75
C ILE A 96 3.44 0.18 0.56
N PRO A 97 3.08 -0.39 1.72
CA PRO A 97 3.72 -0.07 2.99
C PRO A 97 5.03 -0.86 3.17
N GLY A 98 5.88 -0.36 4.06
CA GLY A 98 7.11 -1.03 4.45
C GLY A 98 7.65 -0.50 5.78
N VAL A 99 8.40 -1.34 6.47
CA VAL A 99 9.15 -0.95 7.67
C VAL A 99 10.31 -0.04 7.29
N SER A 100 10.91 -0.31 6.13
CA SER A 100 12.02 0.46 5.59
C SER A 100 12.06 0.41 4.07
N PHE A 101 12.62 1.46 3.47
CA PHE A 101 12.90 1.56 2.04
C PHE A 101 14.29 2.16 1.79
N ASP A 102 14.83 1.95 0.59
CA ASP A 102 16.03 2.65 0.12
C ASP A 102 15.79 3.39 -1.21
N ALA A 103 16.76 4.24 -1.59
CA ALA A 103 16.70 5.03 -2.82
C ALA A 103 16.78 4.19 -4.11
N ARG A 104 16.96 2.87 -4.02
CA ARG A 104 16.92 1.95 -5.17
C ARG A 104 15.51 1.38 -5.36
N GLY A 105 14.59 1.66 -4.44
CA GLY A 105 13.24 1.13 -4.41
C GLY A 105 13.13 -0.23 -3.74
N ASN A 106 14.15 -0.67 -3.01
CA ASN A 106 14.05 -1.88 -2.21
C ASN A 106 13.17 -1.62 -0.98
N ARG A 107 12.53 -2.67 -0.47
CA ARG A 107 11.55 -2.60 0.62
C ARG A 107 11.84 -3.69 1.63
N LEU A 108 11.79 -3.35 2.91
CA LEU A 108 11.77 -4.31 4.00
C LEU A 108 10.37 -4.35 4.63
N GLY A 109 9.74 -5.52 4.59
CA GLY A 109 8.46 -5.76 5.28
C GLY A 109 8.64 -6.14 6.76
N ARG A 110 7.55 -6.51 7.42
CA ARG A 110 7.54 -6.97 8.84
C ARG A 110 8.01 -8.42 9.04
N GLY A 111 8.64 -9.04 8.05
CA GLY A 111 9.21 -10.39 8.13
C GLY A 111 8.22 -11.55 7.89
N LYS A 112 6.96 -11.30 7.54
CA LYS A 112 5.95 -12.34 7.24
C LYS A 112 5.83 -12.71 5.76
N GLY A 113 6.49 -11.97 4.87
CA GLY A 113 6.49 -12.29 3.43
C GLY A 113 5.20 -11.99 2.68
N TYR A 114 4.18 -11.39 3.33
CA TYR A 114 2.88 -11.15 2.71
C TYR A 114 2.94 -10.38 1.38
N TYR A 115 3.59 -9.22 1.39
CA TYR A 115 3.78 -8.43 0.18
C TYR A 115 4.78 -9.08 -0.78
N ASP A 116 5.72 -9.88 -0.29
CA ASP A 116 6.71 -10.55 -1.15
C ASP A 116 6.05 -11.67 -1.97
N LYS A 117 4.94 -12.25 -1.47
CA LYS A 117 4.06 -13.15 -2.22
C LYS A 117 3.06 -12.43 -3.12
N LEU A 118 2.53 -11.28 -2.69
CA LEU A 118 1.54 -10.52 -3.46
C LEU A 118 2.16 -9.78 -4.64
N LEU A 119 3.29 -9.10 -4.43
CA LEU A 119 3.94 -8.22 -5.40
C LEU A 119 4.24 -8.92 -6.73
N PRO A 120 4.73 -10.17 -6.80
CA PRO A 120 4.91 -10.89 -8.06
C PRO A 120 3.64 -11.08 -8.89
N LEU A 121 2.46 -11.08 -8.26
CA LEU A 121 1.17 -11.24 -8.94
C LEU A 121 0.67 -9.93 -9.56
N LEU A 122 1.21 -8.79 -9.14
CA LEU A 122 0.73 -7.47 -9.57
C LEU A 122 1.37 -7.03 -10.88
N HIS A 123 0.58 -6.45 -11.78
CA HIS A 123 1.09 -5.81 -13.00
C HIS A 123 1.05 -4.28 -12.91
N SER A 124 0.64 -3.77 -11.76
CA SER A 124 0.49 -2.35 -11.45
C SER A 124 1.81 -1.60 -11.39
N TYR A 125 1.71 -0.28 -11.51
CA TYR A 125 2.74 0.63 -11.02
C TYR A 125 2.73 0.63 -9.48
N ASN A 126 3.89 0.55 -8.82
CA ASN A 126 4.00 0.35 -7.38
C ASN A 126 4.77 1.49 -6.74
N ILE A 127 4.10 2.26 -5.87
CA ILE A 127 4.69 3.36 -5.12
C ILE A 127 4.82 2.93 -3.66
N GLY A 128 6.06 2.83 -3.18
CA GLY A 128 6.33 2.66 -1.76
C GLY A 128 6.16 3.98 -1.03
N ILE A 129 5.44 3.98 0.09
CA ILE A 129 5.33 5.18 0.94
C ILE A 129 5.79 4.86 2.36
N CYS A 130 6.57 5.77 2.94
CA CYS A 130 7.09 5.65 4.30
C CYS A 130 7.40 7.02 4.90
N TYR A 131 7.68 7.07 6.20
CA TYR A 131 8.28 8.26 6.80
C TYR A 131 9.78 8.32 6.50
N ASN A 132 10.35 9.52 6.46
CA ASN A 132 11.76 9.72 6.14
C ASN A 132 12.72 9.00 7.10
N PHE A 133 12.34 8.80 8.37
CA PHE A 133 13.17 8.04 9.32
C PHE A 133 13.25 6.54 9.00
N GLN A 134 12.35 6.02 8.17
CA GLN A 134 12.33 4.63 7.70
C GLN A 134 13.23 4.44 6.47
N VAL A 135 13.84 5.51 5.94
CA VAL A 135 14.74 5.44 4.79
C VAL A 135 16.11 5.00 5.26
N ASN A 136 16.66 3.97 4.61
CA ASN A 136 17.99 3.44 4.87
C ASN A 136 18.87 3.53 3.62
N GLU A 137 20.18 3.63 3.79
CA GLU A 137 21.11 3.76 2.65
C GLU A 137 21.12 2.50 1.77
N LYS A 138 21.04 1.32 2.39
CA LYS A 138 21.04 0.04 1.71
C LYS A 138 20.30 -1.00 2.54
N LEU A 139 19.35 -1.68 1.91
CA LEU A 139 18.67 -2.82 2.49
C LEU A 139 19.27 -4.16 2.05
N PRO A 140 19.21 -5.20 2.90
CA PRO A 140 19.40 -6.57 2.43
C PRO A 140 18.28 -6.88 1.42
N VAL A 141 18.66 -7.46 0.30
CA VAL A 141 17.75 -7.79 -0.80
C VAL A 141 18.01 -9.20 -1.27
N GLU A 142 16.94 -9.92 -1.53
CA GLU A 142 16.98 -11.21 -2.19
C GLU A 142 16.74 -11.04 -3.70
N PRO A 143 17.21 -11.95 -4.56
CA PRO A 143 17.07 -11.83 -6.02
C PRO A 143 15.61 -11.75 -6.51
N PHE A 144 14.68 -12.27 -5.73
CA PHE A 144 13.24 -12.30 -6.03
C PHE A 144 12.47 -11.11 -5.43
N ASP A 145 13.12 -10.22 -4.69
CA ASP A 145 12.46 -9.06 -4.11
C ASP A 145 12.08 -8.05 -5.20
N ARG A 146 10.78 -7.81 -5.32
CA ARG A 146 10.27 -6.82 -6.28
C ARG A 146 10.52 -5.41 -5.75
N ARG A 147 11.25 -4.62 -6.54
CA ARG A 147 11.47 -3.20 -6.28
C ARG A 147 10.23 -2.37 -6.59
N MET A 148 10.06 -1.31 -5.82
CA MET A 148 9.07 -0.27 -6.11
C MET A 148 9.51 0.55 -7.31
N ASP A 149 8.53 1.05 -8.07
CA ASP A 149 8.76 1.96 -9.19
C ASP A 149 9.19 3.34 -8.67
N GLU A 150 8.52 3.84 -7.63
CA GLU A 150 8.86 5.06 -6.89
C GLU A 150 8.84 4.81 -5.37
N VAL A 151 9.56 5.64 -4.61
CA VAL A 151 9.49 5.66 -3.15
C VAL A 151 9.30 7.09 -2.67
N TRP A 152 8.27 7.31 -1.86
CA TRP A 152 7.88 8.63 -1.40
C TRP A 152 7.95 8.73 0.12
N THR A 153 8.32 9.92 0.58
CA THR A 153 8.32 10.31 1.99
C THR A 153 7.62 11.64 2.18
N GLU A 154 7.45 12.07 3.43
CA GLU A 154 6.94 13.41 3.72
C GLU A 154 7.87 14.52 3.16
N ASN A 155 9.15 14.21 2.92
CA ASN A 155 10.14 15.13 2.38
C ASN A 155 10.16 15.17 0.85
N GLY A 156 9.50 14.23 0.17
CA GLY A 156 9.44 14.15 -1.29
C GLY A 156 9.74 12.76 -1.84
N ILE A 157 9.97 12.72 -3.16
CA ILE A 157 10.24 11.52 -3.94
C ILE A 157 11.74 11.18 -3.80
N LEU A 158 12.05 9.93 -3.46
CA LEU A 158 13.41 9.41 -3.30
C LEU A 158 13.93 8.73 -4.56
N LYS A 159 13.04 8.18 -5.38
CA LYS A 159 13.31 7.46 -6.62
C LYS A 159 12.24 7.80 -7.63
#